data_AF-A0A7Y1V251-F1
#
_entry.id   AF-A0A7Y1V251-F1
#
_cell.length_a   1.000
_cell.length_b   1.000
_cell.length_c   1.000
_cell.angle_alpha   90.00
_cell.angle_beta   90.00
_cell.angle_gamma   90.00
#
_symmetry.space_group_name_H-M   'P 1'
#
loop_
_entity.id
_entity.type
_entity.pdbx_description
1 polymer ?
#
loop_
_entity_poly.entity_id
_entity_poly.type
_entity_poly.pdbx_seq_one_letter_code
_entity_poly.pdbx_strand_id
1 'polypeptide(L)'
;MMDWLRKHSWFIILLVGLVIINLLGSYYFGRIDLTEEKRYTLSQATKGLLEEVDGAIFIQILLEGELPADFKRLKQDAIEMLQDFRATNDELTFTVLDPLFGEPDQVADRLEDWSKVGILPTELNIRSQDGQARKRIYPFAIFNYGDRQIAINLLEGNTEGMSPEVAINNSVSLLEYKFANAIAKLMADHKPNIVFSQGQGELTPIQTASLKGNLSAFYNVGNVYLDSIVQIPEDVAALIVAKPTEQFTDKDLFKIDQYVMRGGRVVFLHDPMVVSLDSIGKYGQYVPYNNETNLEDLLFRYGCRVVPNLVLDLESSMIPMSKGRPTQNNQPQLFQWYYHPLASGFGDHPIVKGLDRIDLQFPATVDTVKTKTAISKVPLLTSSAYTRLQYSPVILDFSILSKAPDEAKFNAGPQKLAWLLEGPFTSLFKNRVTTQMQAGLKELGTTFLDEGAPAKIIIVGDGDVARNAINPLNGQVRPLGYNRYVNYTFDNMDFLTNCLEYLLDRKGLIDSRAKNVKLRLLDRPKIQAEKTKWQIINVLVPLFLLIFSGFVFQYLRRRKFGVKL
;
A
#
# COMPACT_ATOMS: atom_id res chain seq x y z
N MET A 1 57.89 39.36 -15.42
CA MET A 1 56.44 39.33 -15.10
C MET A 1 55.59 38.94 -16.31
N MET A 2 55.78 39.56 -17.49
CA MET A 2 55.06 39.20 -18.73
C MET A 2 55.28 37.74 -19.19
N ASP A 3 56.48 37.19 -19.09
CA ASP A 3 56.73 35.77 -19.45
C ASP A 3 56.09 34.76 -18.49
N TRP A 4 55.92 35.13 -17.22
CA TRP A 4 55.25 34.29 -16.22
C TRP A 4 53.75 34.22 -16.49
N LEU A 5 53.14 35.37 -16.79
CA LEU A 5 51.74 35.50 -17.22
C LEU A 5 51.49 34.74 -18.52
N ARG A 6 52.40 34.81 -19.49
CA ARG A 6 52.26 34.13 -20.78
C ARG A 6 52.34 32.60 -20.64
N LYS A 7 53.18 32.09 -19.72
CA LYS A 7 53.38 30.65 -19.46
C LYS A 7 52.28 29.99 -18.61
N HIS A 8 51.54 30.78 -17.81
CA HIS A 8 50.42 30.31 -16.97
C HIS A 8 49.05 30.84 -17.43
N SER A 9 49.00 31.56 -18.55
CA SER A 9 47.78 32.11 -19.16
C SER A 9 46.69 31.05 -19.36
N TRP A 10 47.07 29.84 -19.80
CA TRP A 10 46.15 28.71 -19.94
C TRP A 10 45.52 28.28 -18.60
N PHE A 11 46.28 28.34 -17.50
CA PHE A 11 45.81 27.98 -16.16
C PHE A 11 44.85 29.03 -15.62
N ILE A 12 45.13 30.31 -15.85
CA ILE A 12 44.24 31.43 -15.48
C ILE A 12 42.93 31.35 -16.29
N ILE A 13 43.00 31.08 -17.59
CA ILE A 13 41.81 30.90 -18.44
C ILE A 13 40.98 29.71 -17.97
N LEU A 14 41.64 28.60 -17.60
CA LEU A 14 40.95 27.41 -17.10
C LEU A 14 40.28 27.70 -15.75
N LEU A 15 40.95 28.41 -14.85
CA LEU A 15 40.43 28.76 -13.52
C LEU A 15 39.25 29.74 -13.61
N VAL A 16 39.38 30.76 -14.46
CA VAL A 16 38.27 31.70 -14.77
C VAL A 16 37.12 30.97 -15.46
N GLY A 17 37.41 30.07 -16.40
CA GLY A 17 36.39 29.23 -17.04
C GLY A 17 35.67 28.34 -16.04
N LEU A 18 36.38 27.76 -15.07
CA LEU A 18 35.80 26.92 -14.01
C LEU A 18 34.93 27.76 -13.06
N VAL A 19 35.34 28.99 -12.74
CA VAL A 19 34.53 29.95 -11.96
C VAL A 19 33.28 30.36 -12.72
N ILE A 20 33.37 30.62 -14.02
CA ILE A 20 32.21 30.96 -14.87
C ILE A 20 31.27 29.76 -15.01
N ILE A 21 31.79 28.54 -15.21
CA ILE A 21 30.99 27.32 -15.24
C ILE A 21 30.30 27.08 -13.89
N ASN A 22 30.99 27.36 -12.78
CA ASN A 22 30.42 27.25 -11.45
C ASN A 22 29.31 28.30 -11.23
N LEU A 23 29.53 29.56 -11.64
CA LEU A 23 28.52 30.63 -11.60
C LEU A 23 27.32 30.36 -12.51
N LEU A 24 27.55 29.89 -13.73
CA LEU A 24 26.47 29.50 -14.64
C LEU A 24 25.74 28.27 -14.13
N GLY A 25 26.47 27.32 -13.54
CA GLY A 25 25.90 26.15 -12.86
C GLY A 25 25.07 26.51 -11.63
N SER A 26 25.38 27.62 -10.94
CA SER A 26 24.56 28.11 -9.83
C SER A 26 23.27 28.81 -10.27
N TYR A 27 23.23 29.36 -11.50
CA TYR A 27 22.05 30.03 -12.05
C TYR A 27 21.16 29.11 -12.90
N TYR A 28 21.74 28.13 -13.60
CA TYR A 28 21.04 27.14 -14.42
C TYR A 28 21.23 25.75 -13.83
N PHE A 29 20.48 25.44 -12.76
CA PHE A 29 20.54 24.14 -12.11
C PHE A 29 19.67 23.12 -12.86
N GLY A 30 20.21 22.52 -13.91
CA GLY A 30 19.59 21.36 -14.57
C GLY A 30 20.11 20.07 -13.96
N ARG A 31 19.31 19.38 -13.14
CA ARG A 31 19.66 18.04 -12.62
C ARG A 31 19.22 16.99 -13.65
N ILE A 32 20.18 16.40 -14.34
CA ILE A 32 19.90 15.26 -15.22
C ILE A 32 19.88 14.01 -14.35
N ASP A 33 18.72 13.39 -14.24
CA ASP A 33 18.57 12.11 -13.58
C ASP A 33 19.07 10.98 -14.51
N LEU A 34 20.27 10.49 -14.21
CA LEU A 34 20.92 9.38 -14.92
C LEU A 34 20.56 8.01 -14.33
N THR A 35 19.65 7.95 -13.36
CA THR A 35 19.18 6.67 -12.83
C THR A 35 18.30 5.96 -13.85
N GLU A 36 18.45 4.63 -13.93
CA GLU A 36 17.67 3.75 -14.81
C GLU A 36 16.15 3.92 -14.60
N GLU A 37 15.75 4.33 -13.40
CA GLU A 37 14.36 4.40 -12.92
C GLU A 37 13.81 5.83 -12.89
N LYS A 38 14.61 6.85 -13.27
CA LYS A 38 14.28 8.27 -13.07
C LYS A 38 13.79 8.59 -11.65
N ARG A 39 14.49 8.02 -10.65
CA ARG A 39 14.13 8.09 -9.23
C ARG A 39 14.03 9.52 -8.68
N TYR A 40 14.83 10.43 -9.23
CA TYR A 40 14.92 11.83 -8.84
C TYR A 40 14.14 12.75 -9.80
N THR A 41 13.18 12.19 -10.53
CA THR A 41 12.28 12.94 -11.42
C THR A 41 10.84 12.76 -10.99
N LEU A 42 10.20 13.85 -10.57
CA LEU A 42 8.76 13.84 -10.24
C LEU A 42 7.91 13.42 -11.44
N SER A 43 6.85 12.68 -11.17
CA SER A 43 5.83 12.34 -12.18
C SER A 43 5.12 13.60 -12.67
N GLN A 44 4.53 13.52 -13.87
CA GLN A 44 3.79 14.66 -14.42
C GLN A 44 2.57 15.02 -13.56
N ALA A 45 1.91 14.01 -12.99
CA ALA A 45 0.79 14.22 -12.07
C ALA A 45 1.23 14.99 -10.81
N THR A 46 2.37 14.62 -10.22
CA THR A 46 2.94 15.32 -9.06
C THR A 46 3.30 16.75 -9.40
N LYS A 47 3.93 17.01 -10.56
CA LYS A 47 4.27 18.37 -10.98
C LYS A 47 3.03 19.24 -11.16
N GLY A 48 2.02 18.74 -11.88
CA GLY A 48 0.76 19.46 -12.05
C GLY A 48 0.06 19.77 -10.73
N LEU A 49 0.09 18.83 -9.77
CA LEU A 49 -0.43 19.09 -8.43
C LEU A 49 0.34 20.22 -7.71
N LEU A 50 1.67 20.21 -7.76
CA LEU A 50 2.50 21.20 -7.09
C LEU A 50 2.34 22.60 -7.71
N GLU A 51 2.10 22.69 -9.02
CA GLU A 51 1.84 23.96 -9.71
C GLU A 51 0.51 24.61 -9.28
N GLU A 52 -0.46 23.82 -8.79
CA GLU A 52 -1.74 24.32 -8.28
C GLU A 52 -1.68 24.78 -6.80
N VAL A 53 -0.54 24.57 -6.11
CA VAL A 53 -0.39 24.96 -4.70
C VAL A 53 -0.20 26.48 -4.60
N ASP A 54 -1.26 27.17 -4.18
CA ASP A 54 -1.30 28.64 -4.09
C ASP A 54 -0.98 29.20 -2.68
N GLY A 55 -0.55 28.36 -1.73
CA GLY A 55 -0.22 28.85 -0.38
C GLY A 55 0.74 27.95 0.40
N ALA A 56 1.31 28.53 1.45
CA ALA A 56 2.41 27.93 2.21
C ALA A 56 2.01 26.60 2.86
N ILE A 57 2.68 25.51 2.45
CA ILE A 57 2.58 24.20 3.08
C ILE A 57 3.84 23.97 3.91
N PHE A 58 3.67 23.78 5.23
CA PHE A 58 4.78 23.50 6.14
C PHE A 58 4.80 22.03 6.57
N ILE A 59 5.94 21.38 6.33
CA ILE A 59 6.12 19.93 6.51
C ILE A 59 7.14 19.65 7.61
N GLN A 60 6.78 18.82 8.58
CA GLN A 60 7.66 18.41 9.69
C GLN A 60 7.97 16.92 9.58
N ILE A 61 9.24 16.56 9.32
CA ILE A 61 9.69 15.16 9.32
C ILE A 61 10.13 14.78 10.75
N LEU A 62 9.51 13.74 11.32
CA LEU A 62 9.72 13.28 12.70
C LEU A 62 10.87 12.26 12.83
N LEU A 63 11.88 12.37 11.99
CA LEU A 63 13.00 11.44 11.91
C LEU A 63 14.33 12.12 12.26
N GLU A 64 14.44 12.81 13.40
CA GLU A 64 15.73 13.28 13.91
C GLU A 64 16.12 12.58 15.22
N GLY A 65 17.42 12.67 15.57
CA GLY A 65 17.97 12.06 16.77
C GLY A 65 18.80 10.81 16.48
N GLU A 66 18.89 9.92 17.47
CA GLU A 66 19.73 8.72 17.35
C GLU A 66 19.05 7.61 16.53
N LEU A 67 19.17 7.67 15.20
CA LEU A 67 18.57 6.68 14.30
C LEU A 67 19.53 5.55 13.89
N PRO A 68 19.03 4.30 13.71
CA PRO A 68 19.75 3.25 12.99
C PRO A 68 20.08 3.66 11.55
N ALA A 69 21.06 2.99 10.93
CA ALA A 69 21.52 3.32 9.57
C ALA A 69 20.38 3.33 8.53
N ASP A 70 19.46 2.37 8.60
CA ASP A 70 18.37 2.25 7.64
C ASP A 70 17.35 3.41 7.76
N PHE A 71 17.08 3.88 8.98
CA PHE A 71 16.19 5.03 9.21
C PHE A 71 16.86 6.36 8.87
N LYS A 72 18.20 6.46 9.00
CA LYS A 72 18.95 7.60 8.46
C LYS A 72 18.83 7.68 6.94
N ARG A 73 18.81 6.53 6.25
CA ARG A 73 18.55 6.46 4.80
C ARG A 73 17.15 6.96 4.48
N LEU A 74 16.12 6.43 5.13
CA LEU A 74 14.73 6.90 4.94
C LEU A 74 14.58 8.41 5.16
N LYS A 75 15.19 8.94 6.22
CA LYS A 75 15.24 10.39 6.49
C LYS A 75 15.83 11.16 5.31
N GLN A 76 17.00 10.73 4.84
CA GLN A 76 17.71 11.41 3.75
C GLN A 76 16.89 11.37 2.45
N ASP A 77 16.31 10.22 2.10
CA ASP A 77 15.44 10.08 0.92
C ASP A 77 14.18 10.95 1.03
N ALA A 78 13.58 11.06 2.23
CA ALA A 78 12.45 11.95 2.47
C ALA A 78 12.81 13.43 2.31
N ILE A 79 13.97 13.85 2.83
CA ILE A 79 14.49 15.22 2.65
C ILE A 79 14.74 15.51 1.17
N GLU A 80 15.40 14.60 0.45
CA GLU A 80 15.68 14.76 -0.98
C GLU A 80 14.39 14.88 -1.79
N MET A 81 13.38 14.06 -1.50
CA MET A 81 12.08 14.15 -2.16
C MET A 81 11.40 15.50 -1.89
N LEU A 82 11.41 16.01 -0.65
CA LEU A 82 10.85 17.34 -0.35
C LEU A 82 11.64 18.49 -0.97
N GLN A 83 12.95 18.33 -1.16
CA GLN A 83 13.75 19.29 -1.92
C GLN A 83 13.34 19.32 -3.39
N ASP A 84 13.08 18.17 -4.01
CA ASP A 84 12.59 18.10 -5.39
C ASP A 84 11.19 18.73 -5.51
N PHE A 85 10.32 18.55 -4.51
CA PHE A 85 9.00 19.20 -4.44
C PHE A 85 9.13 20.72 -4.32
N ARG A 86 9.97 21.20 -3.39
CA ARG A 86 10.24 22.63 -3.19
C ARG A 86 10.86 23.29 -4.42
N ALA A 87 11.74 22.59 -5.13
CA ALA A 87 12.31 23.09 -6.38
C ALA A 87 11.25 23.29 -7.49
N THR A 88 10.08 22.65 -7.37
CA THR A 88 8.94 22.83 -8.27
C THR A 88 8.02 23.96 -7.79
N ASN A 89 7.80 24.09 -6.47
CA ASN A 89 7.03 25.18 -5.89
C ASN A 89 7.62 25.64 -4.53
N ASP A 90 8.00 26.92 -4.46
CA ASP A 90 8.68 27.53 -3.31
C ASP A 90 7.79 27.72 -2.07
N GLU A 91 6.46 27.58 -2.19
CA GLU A 91 5.51 27.62 -1.07
C GLU A 91 5.66 26.40 -0.13
N LEU A 92 6.35 25.35 -0.57
CA LEU A 92 6.62 24.18 0.25
C LEU A 92 7.88 24.39 1.09
N THR A 93 7.69 24.38 2.40
CA THR A 93 8.78 24.49 3.37
C THR A 93 8.79 23.27 4.29
N PHE A 94 9.96 22.86 4.76
CA PHE A 94 10.06 21.70 5.64
C PHE A 94 11.15 21.84 6.70
N THR A 95 10.97 21.12 7.79
CA THR A 95 11.96 20.94 8.86
C THR A 95 12.03 19.48 9.29
N VAL A 96 13.12 19.13 9.97
CA VAL A 96 13.31 17.81 10.59
C VAL A 96 13.37 18.03 12.09
N LEU A 97 12.60 17.24 12.83
CA LEU A 97 12.45 17.39 14.28
C LEU A 97 12.67 16.05 14.97
N ASP A 98 13.28 16.10 16.17
CA ASP A 98 13.42 14.95 17.06
C ASP A 98 12.18 14.89 17.97
N PRO A 99 11.31 13.88 17.82
CA PRO A 99 10.12 13.68 18.65
C PRO A 99 10.38 13.71 20.15
N LEU A 100 11.56 13.19 20.55
CA LEU A 100 11.93 12.92 21.93
C LEU A 100 12.81 14.01 22.54
N PHE A 101 13.08 15.08 21.79
CA PHE A 101 13.86 16.21 22.28
C PHE A 101 12.98 17.16 23.11
N GLY A 102 13.50 17.55 24.28
CA GLY A 102 12.86 18.48 25.22
C GLY A 102 12.77 17.94 26.64
N GLU A 103 12.11 18.70 27.52
CA GLU A 103 11.83 18.28 28.89
C GLU A 103 10.81 17.13 28.94
N PRO A 104 10.90 16.18 29.90
CA PRO A 104 10.07 14.97 29.92
C PRO A 104 8.56 15.23 29.84
N ASP A 105 8.05 16.25 30.55
CA ASP A 105 6.62 16.59 30.57
C ASP A 105 6.16 17.13 29.20
N GLN A 106 6.96 18.00 28.57
CA GLN A 106 6.65 18.53 27.23
C GLN A 106 6.68 17.45 26.15
N VAL A 107 7.61 16.49 26.28
CA VAL A 107 7.66 15.33 25.38
C VAL A 107 6.43 14.45 25.61
N ALA A 108 6.03 14.20 26.85
CA ALA A 108 4.85 13.40 27.16
C ALA A 108 3.57 14.03 26.57
N ASP A 109 3.35 15.32 26.79
CA ASP A 109 2.19 16.05 26.26
C ASP A 109 2.15 16.02 24.73
N ARG A 110 3.29 16.28 24.08
CA ARG A 110 3.42 16.23 22.62
C ARG A 110 3.09 14.84 22.07
N LEU A 111 3.63 13.79 22.69
CA LEU A 111 3.39 12.41 22.26
C LEU A 111 1.94 12.00 22.49
N GLU A 112 1.30 12.50 23.55
CA GLU A 112 -0.13 12.30 23.77
C GLU A 112 -0.95 12.95 22.66
N ASP A 113 -0.68 14.21 22.33
CA ASP A 113 -1.41 14.92 21.27
C ASP A 113 -1.20 14.29 19.90
N TRP A 114 0.03 13.86 19.60
CA TRP A 114 0.35 13.11 18.39
C TRP A 114 -0.35 11.75 18.33
N SER A 115 -0.49 11.06 19.46
CA SER A 115 -1.25 9.81 19.50
C SER A 115 -2.73 10.00 19.16
N LYS A 116 -3.32 11.16 19.53
CA LYS A 116 -4.73 11.51 19.22
C LYS A 116 -4.95 11.68 17.70
N VAL A 117 -3.92 12.12 16.97
CA VAL A 117 -3.94 12.25 15.50
C VAL A 117 -3.31 11.06 14.78
N GLY A 118 -3.09 9.94 15.48
CA GLY A 118 -2.67 8.66 14.89
C GLY A 118 -1.16 8.50 14.67
N ILE A 119 -0.33 9.38 15.23
CA ILE A 119 1.12 9.25 15.20
C ILE A 119 1.56 8.37 16.38
N LEU A 120 1.93 7.13 16.08
CA LEU A 120 2.31 6.12 17.06
C LEU A 120 3.79 5.71 16.90
N PRO A 121 4.50 5.34 17.98
CA PRO A 121 5.89 4.90 17.87
C PRO A 121 6.00 3.54 17.18
N THR A 122 7.04 3.38 16.36
CA THR A 122 7.55 2.09 15.91
C THR A 122 8.62 1.59 16.88
N GLU A 123 8.44 0.40 17.44
CA GLU A 123 9.43 -0.25 18.31
C GLU A 123 10.41 -1.09 17.48
N LEU A 124 11.70 -0.91 17.72
CA LEU A 124 12.77 -1.67 17.10
C LEU A 124 13.58 -2.43 18.15
N ASN A 125 13.74 -3.73 17.92
CA ASN A 125 14.66 -4.56 18.69
C ASN A 125 16.04 -4.52 18.04
N ILE A 126 16.94 -3.70 18.55
CA ILE A 126 18.32 -3.61 18.07
C ILE A 126 19.16 -4.63 18.85
N ARG A 127 19.70 -5.63 18.16
CA ARG A 127 20.73 -6.52 18.71
C ARG A 127 22.08 -5.79 18.63
N SER A 128 22.54 -5.26 19.75
CA SER A 128 23.90 -4.74 19.90
C SER A 128 24.84 -5.83 20.44
N GLN A 129 26.16 -5.62 20.35
CA GLN A 129 27.16 -6.48 20.99
C GLN A 129 27.00 -6.53 22.52
N ASP A 130 26.37 -5.52 23.13
CA ASP A 130 26.13 -5.40 24.58
C ASP A 130 24.71 -5.82 25.04
N GLY A 131 23.87 -6.36 24.14
CA GLY A 131 22.52 -6.83 24.48
C GLY A 131 21.42 -6.39 23.51
N GLN A 132 20.17 -6.76 23.83
CA GLN A 132 18.99 -6.30 23.08
C GLN A 132 18.49 -4.97 23.66
N ALA A 133 18.54 -3.91 22.85
CA ALA A 133 17.98 -2.60 23.20
C ALA A 133 16.69 -2.36 22.40
N ARG A 134 15.60 -1.98 23.09
CA ARG A 134 14.36 -1.53 22.45
C ARG A 134 14.45 -0.03 22.19
N LYS A 135 14.31 0.39 20.94
CA LYS A 135 14.30 1.80 20.55
C LYS A 135 12.96 2.18 19.93
N ARG A 136 12.43 3.34 20.32
CA ARG A 136 11.20 3.91 19.75
C ARG A 136 11.56 4.96 18.70
N ILE A 137 10.95 4.88 17.53
CA ILE A 137 11.13 5.83 16.41
C ILE A 137 9.76 6.25 15.90
N TYR A 138 9.62 7.49 15.43
CA TYR A 138 8.39 8.00 14.83
C TYR A 138 8.61 8.31 13.35
N PRO A 139 8.53 7.32 12.45
CA PRO A 139 8.74 7.53 11.03
C PRO A 139 7.54 8.24 10.39
N PHE A 140 7.28 9.50 10.74
CA PHE A 140 6.13 10.25 10.25
C PHE A 140 6.53 11.59 9.63
N ALA A 141 5.69 12.10 8.74
CA ALA A 141 5.74 13.50 8.30
C ALA A 141 4.38 14.15 8.54
N ILE A 142 4.39 15.37 9.09
CA ILE A 142 3.19 16.17 9.36
C ILE A 142 3.16 17.33 8.36
N PHE A 143 2.08 17.41 7.59
CA PHE A 143 1.83 18.48 6.63
C PHE A 143 0.79 19.44 7.20
N ASN A 144 1.08 20.73 7.15
CA ASN A 144 0.20 21.79 7.64
C ASN A 144 -0.09 22.77 6.50
N TYR A 145 -1.36 23.12 6.33
CA TYR A 145 -1.83 24.11 5.36
C TYR A 145 -2.98 24.92 5.98
N GLY A 146 -2.70 26.16 6.38
CA GLY A 146 -3.62 26.95 7.21
C GLY A 146 -3.96 26.19 8.51
N ASP A 147 -5.26 25.98 8.77
CA ASP A 147 -5.76 25.23 9.93
C ASP A 147 -5.86 23.71 9.70
N ARG A 148 -5.52 23.23 8.49
CA ARG A 148 -5.61 21.83 8.13
C ARG A 148 -4.27 21.13 8.37
N GLN A 149 -4.33 19.95 8.96
CA GLN A 149 -3.16 19.13 9.26
C GLN A 149 -3.39 17.68 8.82
N ILE A 150 -2.37 17.08 8.20
CA ILE A 150 -2.35 15.65 7.85
C ILE A 150 -1.03 15.06 8.30
N ALA A 151 -1.07 13.96 9.05
CA ALA A 151 0.09 13.15 9.38
C ALA A 151 0.11 11.90 8.50
N ILE A 152 1.28 11.58 7.95
CA ILE A 152 1.51 10.36 7.17
C ILE A 152 2.63 9.54 7.78
N ASN A 153 2.44 8.23 7.86
CA ASN A 153 3.50 7.29 8.17
C ASN A 153 4.44 7.18 6.95
N LEU A 154 5.74 7.24 7.15
CA LEU A 154 6.77 7.09 6.13
C LEU A 154 7.23 5.64 6.00
N LEU A 155 7.08 4.83 7.04
CA LEU A 155 7.47 3.42 7.05
C LEU A 155 6.30 2.54 6.61
N GLU A 156 6.54 1.69 5.60
CA GLU A 156 5.62 0.68 5.08
C GLU A 156 6.17 -0.73 5.31
N GLY A 157 5.27 -1.70 5.56
CA GLY A 157 5.63 -3.11 5.60
C GLY A 157 6.60 -3.49 6.74
N ASN A 158 6.41 -2.95 7.95
CA ASN A 158 7.24 -3.30 9.11
C ASN A 158 6.85 -4.65 9.72
N THR A 159 7.08 -5.73 8.98
CA THR A 159 6.56 -7.06 9.31
C THR A 159 7.61 -7.94 9.99
N GLU A 160 7.17 -8.79 10.92
CA GLU A 160 8.06 -9.78 11.55
C GLU A 160 8.51 -10.81 10.49
N GLY A 161 9.75 -10.69 10.02
CA GLY A 161 10.34 -11.58 9.02
C GLY A 161 10.80 -10.86 7.75
N MET A 162 10.25 -9.67 7.46
CA MET A 162 10.79 -8.80 6.43
C MET A 162 12.05 -8.11 6.96
N SER A 163 13.15 -8.15 6.19
CA SER A 163 14.35 -7.44 6.61
C SER A 163 14.07 -5.93 6.66
N PRO A 164 14.53 -5.19 7.68
CA PRO A 164 14.36 -3.73 7.76
C PRO A 164 14.80 -3.00 6.49
N GLU A 165 15.81 -3.54 5.79
CA GLU A 165 16.33 -2.99 4.54
C GLU A 165 15.29 -2.97 3.39
N VAL A 166 14.44 -4.00 3.31
CA VAL A 166 13.38 -4.15 2.31
C VAL A 166 12.22 -3.22 2.66
N ALA A 167 11.76 -3.22 3.91
CA ALA A 167 10.71 -2.33 4.39
C ALA A 167 11.06 -0.86 4.10
N ILE A 168 12.30 -0.45 4.39
CA ILE A 168 12.78 0.90 4.11
C ILE A 168 12.83 1.19 2.61
N ASN A 169 13.21 0.23 1.77
CA ASN A 169 13.22 0.47 0.33
C ASN A 169 11.81 0.64 -0.24
N ASN A 170 10.86 -0.21 0.17
CA ASN A 170 9.45 -0.08 -0.18
C ASN A 170 8.94 1.31 0.25
N SER A 171 9.24 1.70 1.48
CA SER A 171 8.93 3.01 2.05
C SER A 171 9.47 4.16 1.18
N VAL A 172 10.75 4.10 0.79
CA VAL A 172 11.40 5.10 -0.06
C VAL A 172 10.74 5.19 -1.43
N SER A 173 10.38 4.05 -2.04
CA SER A 173 9.70 4.01 -3.34
C SER A 173 8.33 4.68 -3.34
N LEU A 174 7.69 4.78 -2.16
CA LEU A 174 6.35 5.33 -1.99
C LEU A 174 6.34 6.81 -1.53
N LEU A 175 7.51 7.41 -1.29
CA LEU A 175 7.61 8.79 -0.76
C LEU A 175 6.94 9.82 -1.66
N GLU A 176 7.20 9.79 -2.97
CA GLU A 176 6.60 10.73 -3.93
C GLU A 176 5.07 10.67 -3.84
N TYR A 177 4.51 9.47 -3.92
CA TYR A 177 3.07 9.25 -3.81
C TYR A 177 2.52 9.78 -2.48
N LYS A 178 3.14 9.39 -1.37
CA LYS A 178 2.66 9.77 -0.03
C LYS A 178 2.64 11.27 0.17
N PHE A 179 3.68 11.98 -0.27
CA PHE A 179 3.77 13.42 -0.18
C PHE A 179 2.76 14.11 -1.10
N ALA A 180 2.68 13.68 -2.36
CA ALA A 180 1.72 14.23 -3.31
C ALA A 180 0.27 13.98 -2.86
N ASN A 181 -0.06 12.78 -2.39
CA ASN A 181 -1.38 12.44 -1.88
C ASN A 181 -1.73 13.26 -0.62
N ALA A 182 -0.77 13.46 0.29
CA ALA A 182 -0.98 14.31 1.47
C ALA A 182 -1.30 15.77 1.08
N ILE A 183 -0.56 16.33 0.11
CA ILE A 183 -0.80 17.67 -0.41
C ILE A 183 -2.17 17.74 -1.11
N ALA A 184 -2.49 16.79 -1.97
CA ALA A 184 -3.78 16.74 -2.67
C ALA A 184 -4.96 16.68 -1.69
N LYS A 185 -4.84 15.89 -0.61
CA LYS A 185 -5.86 15.80 0.44
C LYS A 185 -5.96 17.09 1.27
N LEU A 186 -4.85 17.77 1.56
CA LEU A 186 -4.87 19.06 2.25
C LEU A 186 -5.56 20.15 1.44
N MET A 187 -5.28 20.18 0.14
CA MET A 187 -5.84 21.16 -0.80
C MET A 187 -7.29 20.87 -1.19
N ALA A 188 -7.79 19.66 -0.99
CA ALA A 188 -9.15 19.30 -1.41
C ALA A 188 -10.21 20.16 -0.68
N ASP A 189 -11.09 20.82 -1.45
CA ASP A 189 -12.13 21.68 -0.88
C ASP A 189 -13.20 20.90 -0.10
N HIS A 190 -13.48 19.66 -0.53
CA HIS A 190 -14.48 18.79 0.07
C HIS A 190 -13.97 17.34 0.15
N LYS A 191 -14.43 16.64 1.19
CA LYS A 191 -14.17 15.20 1.35
C LYS A 191 -15.10 14.40 0.43
N PRO A 192 -14.58 13.48 -0.41
CA PRO A 192 -15.42 12.59 -1.21
C PRO A 192 -16.31 11.70 -0.34
N ASN A 193 -17.53 11.41 -0.80
CA ASN A 193 -18.48 10.55 -0.10
C ASN A 193 -18.23 9.07 -0.44
N ILE A 194 -17.89 8.26 0.56
CA ILE A 194 -17.77 6.80 0.44
C ILE A 194 -18.89 6.17 1.25
N VAL A 195 -19.69 5.32 0.61
CA VAL A 195 -20.86 4.72 1.27
C VAL A 195 -20.78 3.20 1.27
N PHE A 196 -21.17 2.60 2.38
CA PHE A 196 -21.34 1.16 2.52
C PHE A 196 -22.80 0.80 2.28
N SER A 197 -23.07 -0.18 1.41
CA SER A 197 -24.42 -0.71 1.25
C SER A 197 -24.86 -1.40 2.54
N GLN A 198 -26.16 -1.34 2.82
CA GLN A 198 -26.83 -2.03 3.91
C GLN A 198 -28.22 -2.50 3.44
N GLY A 199 -28.69 -3.57 4.07
CA GLY A 199 -30.04 -4.11 3.87
C GLY A 199 -30.05 -5.58 3.40
N GLN A 200 -28.89 -6.18 3.12
CA GLN A 200 -28.73 -7.54 2.63
C GLN A 200 -27.78 -8.35 3.54
N GLY A 201 -27.83 -8.07 4.84
CA GLY A 201 -27.02 -8.77 5.84
C GLY A 201 -25.51 -8.52 5.72
N GLU A 202 -25.11 -7.35 5.20
CA GLU A 202 -23.72 -6.92 5.15
C GLU A 202 -23.08 -6.76 6.54
N LEU A 203 -21.76 -6.58 6.56
CA LEU A 203 -21.01 -6.31 7.79
C LEU A 203 -21.61 -5.13 8.57
N THR A 204 -21.81 -5.36 9.87
CA THR A 204 -22.36 -4.35 10.79
C THR A 204 -21.41 -3.15 10.96
N PRO A 205 -21.91 -1.99 11.42
CA PRO A 205 -21.07 -0.82 11.66
C PRO A 205 -19.89 -1.07 12.60
N ILE A 206 -20.05 -1.92 13.63
CA ILE A 206 -18.96 -2.25 14.57
C ILE A 206 -17.91 -3.17 13.96
N GLN A 207 -18.28 -4.02 13.00
CA GLN A 207 -17.37 -4.91 12.27
C GLN A 207 -16.56 -4.18 11.20
N THR A 208 -17.00 -2.99 10.77
CA THR A 208 -16.30 -2.13 9.80
C THR A 208 -15.74 -0.86 10.44
N ALA A 209 -15.86 -0.71 11.76
CA ALA A 209 -15.53 0.51 12.48
C ALA A 209 -14.05 0.91 12.32
N SER A 210 -13.12 -0.06 12.28
CA SER A 210 -11.70 0.25 12.07
C SER A 210 -11.45 0.86 10.69
N LEU A 211 -12.02 0.26 9.64
CA LEU A 211 -11.89 0.76 8.27
C LEU A 211 -12.56 2.12 8.11
N LYS A 212 -13.80 2.25 8.58
CA LYS A 212 -14.55 3.51 8.55
C LYS A 212 -13.82 4.61 9.31
N GLY A 213 -13.23 4.30 10.48
CA GLY A 213 -12.44 5.25 11.26
C GLY A 213 -11.21 5.75 10.51
N ASN A 214 -10.46 4.86 9.86
CA ASN A 214 -9.30 5.23 9.04
C ASN A 214 -9.70 6.12 7.85
N LEU A 215 -10.76 5.72 7.13
CA LEU A 215 -11.26 6.47 5.97
C LEU A 215 -11.86 7.83 6.34
N SER A 216 -12.49 7.96 7.51
CA SER A 216 -13.15 9.21 7.94
C SER A 216 -12.19 10.40 8.11
N ALA A 217 -10.89 10.13 8.27
CA ALA A 217 -9.87 11.17 8.29
C ALA A 217 -9.89 12.00 6.99
N PHE A 218 -10.12 11.35 5.84
CA PHE A 218 -9.99 11.97 4.51
C PHE A 218 -11.28 11.95 3.68
N TYR A 219 -12.26 11.14 4.06
CA TYR A 219 -13.50 10.92 3.32
C TYR A 219 -14.71 11.13 4.22
N ASN A 220 -15.86 11.45 3.62
CA ASN A 220 -17.14 11.39 4.29
C ASN A 220 -17.66 9.96 4.19
N VAL A 221 -17.58 9.20 5.27
CA VAL A 221 -17.92 7.78 5.28
C VAL A 221 -19.32 7.58 5.85
N GLY A 222 -20.19 6.95 5.07
CA GLY A 222 -21.58 6.74 5.44
C GLY A 222 -22.09 5.34 5.11
N ASN A 223 -23.37 5.12 5.41
CA ASN A 223 -24.11 3.93 5.01
C ASN A 223 -25.25 4.35 4.10
N VAL A 224 -25.61 3.48 3.15
CA VAL A 224 -26.79 3.64 2.31
C VAL A 224 -27.63 2.37 2.37
N TYR A 225 -28.87 2.50 2.81
CA TYR A 225 -29.83 1.40 2.79
C TYR A 225 -30.49 1.38 1.42
N LEU A 226 -30.23 0.34 0.64
CA LEU A 226 -30.67 0.30 -0.75
C LEU A 226 -32.19 0.35 -0.86
N ASP A 227 -32.92 -0.26 0.07
CA ASP A 227 -34.39 -0.26 0.13
C ASP A 227 -35.02 1.14 0.31
N SER A 228 -34.28 2.04 0.94
CA SER A 228 -34.74 3.36 1.40
C SER A 228 -34.46 4.47 0.38
N ILE A 229 -33.72 4.16 -0.69
CA ILE A 229 -33.38 5.11 -1.75
C ILE A 229 -33.93 4.68 -3.10
N VAL A 230 -34.26 5.67 -3.92
CA VAL A 230 -34.68 5.45 -5.32
C VAL A 230 -33.47 5.18 -6.21
N GLN A 231 -32.37 5.90 -5.97
CA GLN A 231 -31.11 5.76 -6.68
C GLN A 231 -29.93 6.12 -5.77
N ILE A 232 -28.76 5.57 -6.08
CA ILE A 232 -27.52 5.98 -5.43
C ILE A 232 -27.19 7.40 -5.92
N PRO A 233 -27.05 8.38 -4.99
CA PRO A 233 -26.75 9.76 -5.33
C PRO A 233 -25.47 9.93 -6.16
N GLU A 234 -25.43 10.95 -7.02
CA GLU A 234 -24.29 11.19 -7.93
C GLU A 234 -23.03 11.70 -7.21
N ASP A 235 -23.19 12.29 -6.05
CA ASP A 235 -22.09 12.74 -5.19
C ASP A 235 -21.41 11.59 -4.42
N VAL A 236 -21.96 10.37 -4.48
CA VAL A 236 -21.30 9.16 -3.97
C VAL A 236 -20.11 8.82 -4.85
N ALA A 237 -18.92 9.04 -4.30
CA ALA A 237 -17.66 8.84 -4.98
C ALA A 237 -17.32 7.35 -5.16
N ALA A 238 -17.64 6.51 -4.16
CA ALA A 238 -17.50 5.06 -4.23
C ALA A 238 -18.54 4.34 -3.34
N LEU A 239 -18.99 3.17 -3.80
CA LEU A 239 -19.86 2.23 -3.08
C LEU A 239 -19.05 1.00 -2.62
N ILE A 240 -19.24 0.57 -1.38
CA ILE A 240 -18.66 -0.66 -0.84
C ILE A 240 -19.79 -1.62 -0.47
N VAL A 241 -19.81 -2.80 -1.09
CA VAL A 241 -20.74 -3.89 -0.76
C VAL A 241 -19.95 -4.94 0.01
N ALA A 242 -20.14 -4.98 1.33
CA ALA A 242 -19.27 -5.72 2.25
C ALA A 242 -19.95 -6.96 2.84
N LYS A 243 -19.57 -8.14 2.34
CA LYS A 243 -20.01 -9.47 2.81
C LYS A 243 -21.55 -9.59 2.92
N PRO A 244 -22.32 -9.36 1.85
CA PRO A 244 -23.76 -9.58 1.88
C PRO A 244 -24.06 -11.06 2.16
N THR A 245 -25.10 -11.32 2.96
CA THR A 245 -25.53 -12.67 3.36
C THR A 245 -26.99 -12.96 2.98
N GLU A 246 -27.70 -11.97 2.44
CA GLU A 246 -29.08 -12.10 1.95
C GLU A 246 -29.17 -11.72 0.47
N GLN A 247 -30.29 -12.10 -0.15
CA GLN A 247 -30.54 -11.85 -1.57
C GLN A 247 -30.84 -10.38 -1.86
N PHE A 248 -30.17 -9.82 -2.87
CA PHE A 248 -30.54 -8.53 -3.45
C PHE A 248 -31.80 -8.69 -4.30
N THR A 249 -32.72 -7.73 -4.19
CA THR A 249 -33.87 -7.65 -5.09
C THR A 249 -33.46 -7.07 -6.44
N ASP A 250 -34.27 -7.31 -7.49
CA ASP A 250 -34.06 -6.67 -8.80
C ASP A 250 -33.99 -5.14 -8.71
N LYS A 251 -34.72 -4.53 -7.77
CA LYS A 251 -34.68 -3.07 -7.56
C LYS A 251 -33.34 -2.63 -6.97
N ASP A 252 -32.74 -3.42 -6.10
CA ASP A 252 -31.46 -3.09 -5.48
C ASP A 252 -30.32 -3.30 -6.48
N LEU A 253 -30.34 -4.41 -7.20
CA LEU A 253 -29.42 -4.67 -8.31
C LEU A 253 -29.53 -3.57 -9.38
N PHE A 254 -30.73 -3.08 -9.68
CA PHE A 254 -30.93 -1.98 -10.62
C PHE A 254 -30.26 -0.68 -10.15
N LYS A 255 -30.33 -0.35 -8.85
CA LYS A 255 -29.68 0.85 -8.29
C LYS A 255 -28.15 0.77 -8.41
N ILE A 256 -27.58 -0.38 -8.08
CA ILE A 256 -26.12 -0.63 -8.21
C ILE A 256 -25.73 -0.61 -9.69
N ASP A 257 -26.50 -1.25 -10.55
CA ASP A 257 -26.25 -1.31 -11.99
C ASP A 257 -26.21 0.08 -12.61
N GLN A 258 -27.23 0.90 -12.37
CA GLN A 258 -27.29 2.25 -12.91
C GLN A 258 -26.24 3.18 -12.31
N TYR A 259 -25.81 2.95 -11.06
CA TYR A 259 -24.66 3.66 -10.49
C TYR A 259 -23.36 3.35 -11.26
N VAL A 260 -23.09 2.07 -11.57
CA VAL A 260 -21.96 1.67 -12.40
C VAL A 260 -22.08 2.24 -13.81
N MET A 261 -23.28 2.21 -14.42
CA MET A 261 -23.48 2.76 -15.77
C MET A 261 -23.17 4.27 -15.85
N ARG A 262 -23.37 5.01 -14.75
CA ARG A 262 -23.00 6.44 -14.66
C ARG A 262 -21.50 6.68 -14.41
N GLY A 263 -20.65 5.65 -14.44
CA GLY A 263 -19.22 5.77 -14.14
C GLY A 263 -18.89 5.64 -12.64
N GLY A 264 -19.82 5.11 -11.84
CA GLY A 264 -19.62 4.86 -10.42
C GLY A 264 -18.51 3.86 -10.15
N ARG A 265 -17.94 3.90 -8.94
CA ARG A 265 -16.88 2.97 -8.52
C ARG A 265 -17.39 2.06 -7.41
N VAL A 266 -17.17 0.77 -7.54
CA VAL A 266 -17.72 -0.22 -6.60
C VAL A 266 -16.66 -1.20 -6.14
N VAL A 267 -16.63 -1.45 -4.83
CA VAL A 267 -15.86 -2.55 -4.23
C VAL A 267 -16.84 -3.62 -3.75
N PHE A 268 -16.74 -4.82 -4.32
CA PHE A 268 -17.50 -5.99 -3.90
C PHE A 268 -16.59 -6.90 -3.08
N LEU A 269 -16.97 -7.14 -1.83
CA LEU A 269 -16.32 -8.10 -0.95
C LEU A 269 -17.32 -9.22 -0.71
N HIS A 270 -17.18 -10.33 -1.41
CA HIS A 270 -18.25 -11.33 -1.53
C HIS A 270 -17.75 -12.73 -1.17
N ASP A 271 -18.46 -13.35 -0.23
CA ASP A 271 -18.27 -14.74 0.15
C ASP A 271 -19.31 -15.60 -0.59
N PRO A 272 -18.89 -16.54 -1.44
CA PRO A 272 -19.84 -17.43 -2.12
C PRO A 272 -20.30 -18.59 -1.23
N MET A 273 -19.68 -18.77 -0.06
CA MET A 273 -19.98 -19.85 0.90
C MET A 273 -20.01 -19.30 2.31
N VAL A 274 -21.04 -19.67 3.10
CA VAL A 274 -21.15 -19.23 4.49
C VAL A 274 -20.33 -20.14 5.38
N VAL A 275 -19.21 -19.64 5.93
CA VAL A 275 -18.31 -20.39 6.81
C VAL A 275 -17.79 -19.50 7.93
N SER A 276 -17.61 -20.08 9.12
CA SER A 276 -16.88 -19.43 10.22
C SER A 276 -16.19 -20.47 11.12
N LEU A 277 -15.13 -20.05 11.82
CA LEU A 277 -14.50 -20.87 12.86
C LEU A 277 -15.46 -21.24 13.98
N ASP A 278 -16.39 -20.33 14.34
CA ASP A 278 -17.37 -20.55 15.39
C ASP A 278 -18.34 -21.69 15.02
N SER A 279 -18.73 -21.76 13.75
CA SER A 279 -19.56 -22.86 13.22
C SER A 279 -18.84 -24.20 13.34
N ILE A 280 -17.56 -24.27 12.99
CA ILE A 280 -16.77 -25.51 13.10
C ILE A 280 -16.57 -25.89 14.58
N GLY A 281 -16.22 -24.93 15.45
CA GLY A 281 -15.99 -25.16 16.87
C GLY A 281 -17.22 -25.61 17.65
N LYS A 282 -18.40 -25.08 17.31
CA LYS A 282 -19.66 -25.43 17.98
C LYS A 282 -20.16 -26.84 17.63
N TYR A 283 -20.04 -27.25 16.37
CA TYR A 283 -20.62 -28.50 15.87
C TYR A 283 -19.59 -29.62 15.66
N GLY A 284 -18.30 -29.33 15.74
CA GLY A 284 -17.19 -30.26 15.49
C GLY A 284 -16.97 -30.55 14.00
N GLN A 285 -18.06 -30.72 13.25
CA GLN A 285 -18.09 -30.81 11.80
C GLN A 285 -19.12 -29.80 11.26
N TYR A 286 -18.77 -29.13 10.16
CA TYR A 286 -19.65 -28.16 9.52
C TYR A 286 -19.63 -28.35 7.99
N VAL A 287 -20.80 -28.36 7.36
CA VAL A 287 -20.93 -28.38 5.90
C VAL A 287 -21.35 -26.99 5.45
N PRO A 288 -20.46 -26.22 4.81
CA PRO A 288 -20.82 -24.92 4.24
C PRO A 288 -21.92 -25.05 3.19
N TYR A 289 -22.79 -24.05 3.12
CA TYR A 289 -23.77 -23.90 2.07
C TYR A 289 -23.46 -22.67 1.21
N ASN A 290 -23.99 -22.65 -0.02
CA ASN A 290 -23.78 -21.56 -0.96
C ASN A 290 -24.52 -20.31 -0.49
N ASN A 291 -23.84 -19.17 -0.52
CA ASN A 291 -24.42 -17.86 -0.23
C ASN A 291 -25.01 -17.27 -1.52
N GLU A 292 -26.27 -17.57 -1.81
CA GLU A 292 -26.95 -17.08 -3.01
C GLU A 292 -27.44 -15.65 -2.79
N THR A 293 -26.71 -14.66 -3.28
CA THR A 293 -27.02 -13.23 -3.07
C THR A 293 -27.71 -12.58 -4.26
N ASN A 294 -27.80 -13.27 -5.41
CA ASN A 294 -28.17 -12.73 -6.74
C ASN A 294 -27.16 -11.71 -7.31
N LEU A 295 -26.10 -11.37 -6.57
CA LEU A 295 -25.03 -10.50 -7.05
C LEU A 295 -24.21 -11.18 -8.16
N GLU A 296 -24.23 -12.51 -8.21
CA GLU A 296 -23.46 -13.33 -9.13
C GLU A 296 -23.83 -13.04 -10.60
N ASP A 297 -25.10 -12.78 -10.88
CA ASP A 297 -25.59 -12.40 -12.21
C ASP A 297 -25.04 -11.04 -12.66
N LEU A 298 -24.99 -10.08 -11.74
CA LEU A 298 -24.44 -8.75 -11.98
C LEU A 298 -22.93 -8.84 -12.25
N LEU A 299 -22.20 -9.54 -11.38
CA LEU A 299 -20.75 -9.74 -11.53
C LEU A 299 -20.41 -10.49 -12.82
N PHE A 300 -21.19 -11.52 -13.17
CA PHE A 300 -21.00 -12.28 -14.41
C PHE A 300 -21.17 -11.37 -15.62
N ARG A 301 -22.17 -10.48 -15.61
CA ARG A 301 -22.37 -9.48 -16.66
C ARG A 301 -21.20 -8.51 -16.79
N TYR A 302 -20.62 -8.11 -15.66
CA TYR A 302 -19.42 -7.26 -15.61
C TYR A 302 -18.13 -7.99 -15.95
N GLY A 303 -18.18 -9.31 -16.09
CA GLY A 303 -17.08 -10.11 -16.61
C GLY A 303 -16.23 -10.77 -15.55
N CYS A 304 -16.75 -11.00 -14.34
CA CYS A 304 -16.11 -11.81 -13.31
C CYS A 304 -17.09 -12.80 -12.68
N ARG A 305 -16.57 -13.86 -12.06
CA ARG A 305 -17.37 -14.85 -11.32
C ARG A 305 -16.63 -15.23 -10.05
N VAL A 306 -17.28 -15.09 -8.90
CA VAL A 306 -16.78 -15.68 -7.65
C VAL A 306 -17.26 -17.13 -7.63
N VAL A 307 -16.30 -18.07 -7.55
CA VAL A 307 -16.59 -19.50 -7.62
C VAL A 307 -16.94 -20.01 -6.22
N PRO A 308 -17.98 -20.83 -6.02
CA PRO A 308 -18.29 -21.41 -4.70
C PRO A 308 -17.31 -22.53 -4.34
N ASN A 309 -16.06 -22.15 -4.07
CA ASN A 309 -15.00 -23.00 -3.59
C ASN A 309 -14.29 -22.36 -2.39
N LEU A 310 -13.50 -23.17 -1.68
CA LEU A 310 -12.61 -22.75 -0.61
C LEU A 310 -11.17 -22.96 -1.07
N VAL A 311 -10.38 -21.89 -1.01
CA VAL A 311 -8.95 -21.93 -1.30
C VAL A 311 -8.19 -22.24 -0.01
N LEU A 312 -7.50 -23.37 -0.01
CA LEU A 312 -6.57 -23.75 1.06
C LEU A 312 -5.15 -23.46 0.61
N ASP A 313 -4.31 -23.00 1.52
CA ASP A 313 -2.91 -22.69 1.28
C ASP A 313 -2.03 -23.16 2.44
N LEU A 314 -0.80 -23.56 2.16
CA LEU A 314 0.21 -23.84 3.18
C LEU A 314 0.79 -22.55 3.79
N GLU A 315 0.77 -21.44 3.04
CA GLU A 315 1.04 -20.11 3.55
C GLU A 315 -0.24 -19.52 4.14
N SER A 316 -0.51 -19.82 5.42
CA SER A 316 -1.76 -19.45 6.09
C SER A 316 -1.54 -18.85 7.47
N SER A 317 -2.53 -18.11 7.97
CA SER A 317 -2.51 -17.62 9.35
C SER A 317 -2.74 -18.75 10.37
N MET A 318 -2.44 -18.47 11.63
CA MET A 318 -2.50 -19.45 12.71
C MET A 318 -3.72 -19.27 13.61
N ILE A 319 -4.26 -20.39 14.09
CA ILE A 319 -5.34 -20.44 15.09
C ILE A 319 -4.91 -21.26 16.31
N PRO A 320 -5.41 -20.94 17.53
CA PRO A 320 -5.14 -21.74 18.71
C PRO A 320 -6.04 -22.97 18.75
N MET A 321 -5.45 -24.11 19.08
CA MET A 321 -6.16 -25.34 19.37
C MET A 321 -5.69 -25.93 20.70
N SER A 322 -6.63 -26.37 21.52
CA SER A 322 -6.33 -27.10 22.75
C SER A 322 -6.15 -28.58 22.43
N LYS A 323 -4.94 -29.14 22.63
CA LYS A 323 -4.68 -30.57 22.46
C LYS A 323 -4.95 -31.33 23.76
N GLY A 324 -5.98 -32.18 23.79
CA GLY A 324 -6.20 -33.13 24.90
C GLY A 324 -7.42 -32.84 25.78
N ARG A 325 -7.71 -33.76 26.72
CA ARG A 325 -8.78 -33.60 27.71
C ARG A 325 -8.53 -32.34 28.54
N PRO A 326 -9.56 -31.60 28.96
CA PRO A 326 -9.40 -30.41 29.80
C PRO A 326 -8.79 -30.80 31.15
N THR A 327 -7.46 -30.83 31.23
CA THR A 327 -6.68 -30.83 32.47
C THR A 327 -6.32 -29.39 32.80
N GLN A 328 -6.01 -29.11 34.07
CA GLN A 328 -5.82 -27.74 34.58
C GLN A 328 -4.72 -26.92 33.87
N ASN A 329 -3.85 -27.52 33.05
CA ASN A 329 -2.70 -26.85 32.42
C ASN A 329 -2.61 -26.99 30.89
N ASN A 330 -3.74 -27.13 30.18
CA ASN A 330 -3.69 -27.24 28.73
C ASN A 330 -3.54 -25.87 28.05
N GLN A 331 -2.30 -25.42 27.86
CA GLN A 331 -2.03 -24.20 27.10
C GLN A 331 -2.37 -24.41 25.61
N PRO A 332 -3.12 -23.50 24.96
CA PRO A 332 -3.44 -23.61 23.54
C PRO A 332 -2.16 -23.55 22.70
N GLN A 333 -2.03 -24.48 21.75
CA GLN A 333 -0.95 -24.47 20.76
C GLN A 333 -1.45 -23.86 19.45
N LEU A 334 -0.60 -23.11 18.75
CA LEU A 334 -0.93 -22.50 17.47
C LEU A 334 -0.71 -23.50 16.32
N PHE A 335 -1.67 -23.55 15.40
CA PHE A 335 -1.59 -24.34 14.17
C PHE A 335 -1.90 -23.48 12.97
N GLN A 336 -1.21 -23.71 11.86
CA GLN A 336 -1.54 -23.12 10.56
C GLN A 336 -2.92 -23.59 10.13
N TRP A 337 -3.84 -22.65 9.94
CA TRP A 337 -5.18 -22.93 9.48
C TRP A 337 -5.28 -22.68 7.98
N TYR A 338 -5.18 -23.74 7.19
CA TYR A 338 -5.03 -23.64 5.73
C TYR A 338 -6.16 -22.90 5.02
N TYR A 339 -7.35 -22.81 5.62
CA TYR A 339 -8.47 -22.04 5.07
C TYR A 339 -8.33 -20.52 5.27
N HIS A 340 -7.32 -20.05 5.98
CA HIS A 340 -7.00 -18.62 6.09
C HIS A 340 -5.68 -18.30 5.36
N PRO A 341 -5.66 -18.34 4.02
CA PRO A 341 -4.45 -18.12 3.26
C PRO A 341 -3.98 -16.66 3.37
N LEU A 342 -2.67 -16.49 3.36
CA LEU A 342 -2.00 -15.20 3.38
C LEU A 342 -1.72 -14.74 1.95
N ALA A 343 -2.69 -14.03 1.37
CA ALA A 343 -2.63 -13.57 0.00
C ALA A 343 -1.51 -12.53 -0.20
N SER A 344 -0.96 -12.49 -1.40
CA SER A 344 0.07 -11.53 -1.82
C SER A 344 -0.40 -10.73 -3.03
N GLY A 345 0.15 -9.53 -3.18
CA GLY A 345 -0.07 -8.70 -4.37
C GLY A 345 0.44 -9.36 -5.65
N PHE A 346 -0.34 -9.30 -6.71
CA PHE A 346 0.05 -9.80 -8.03
C PHE A 346 0.64 -8.70 -8.90
N GLY A 347 1.89 -8.88 -9.31
CA GLY A 347 2.59 -7.96 -10.21
C GLY A 347 2.89 -6.60 -9.56
N ASP A 348 3.05 -5.58 -10.41
CA ASP A 348 3.50 -4.24 -10.01
C ASP A 348 2.35 -3.21 -9.95
N HIS A 349 1.10 -3.66 -9.81
CA HIS A 349 -0.05 -2.75 -9.84
C HIS A 349 -0.04 -1.79 -8.63
N PRO A 350 -0.31 -0.48 -8.80
CA PRO A 350 -0.24 0.52 -7.72
C PRO A 350 -1.06 0.23 -6.46
N ILE A 351 -2.14 -0.56 -6.59
CA ILE A 351 -2.99 -0.96 -5.45
C ILE A 351 -2.22 -1.89 -4.49
N VAL A 352 -1.46 -2.84 -5.04
CA VAL A 352 -0.87 -3.95 -4.27
C VAL A 352 0.63 -3.84 -4.12
N LYS A 353 1.24 -2.88 -4.79
CA LYS A 353 2.68 -2.67 -4.72
C LYS A 353 3.10 -2.19 -3.33
N GLY A 354 4.10 -2.88 -2.78
CA GLY A 354 4.64 -2.58 -1.45
C GLY A 354 3.78 -3.07 -0.28
N LEU A 355 2.62 -3.68 -0.56
CA LEU A 355 1.84 -4.39 0.45
C LEU A 355 2.55 -5.70 0.83
N ASP A 356 2.48 -6.06 2.10
CA ASP A 356 2.81 -7.41 2.56
C ASP A 356 1.61 -8.35 2.38
N ARG A 357 1.45 -9.32 3.29
CA ARG A 357 0.42 -10.34 3.23
C ARG A 357 -0.91 -9.78 3.71
N ILE A 358 -1.96 -10.25 3.04
CA ILE A 358 -3.34 -9.92 3.36
C ILE A 358 -3.99 -11.20 3.87
N ASP A 359 -4.48 -11.15 5.11
CA ASP A 359 -5.13 -12.29 5.76
C ASP A 359 -6.57 -12.39 5.26
N LEU A 360 -6.86 -13.48 4.56
CA LEU A 360 -8.19 -13.80 4.07
C LEU A 360 -8.77 -14.95 4.88
N GLN A 361 -10.08 -14.98 5.10
CA GLN A 361 -10.76 -16.02 5.89
C GLN A 361 -11.74 -16.77 5.01
N PHE A 362 -11.43 -18.04 4.71
CA PHE A 362 -12.21 -18.89 3.82
C PHE A 362 -12.44 -18.29 2.41
N PRO A 363 -11.40 -17.72 1.76
CA PRO A 363 -11.60 -17.06 0.48
C PRO A 363 -11.93 -18.05 -0.64
N ALA A 364 -12.58 -17.50 -1.65
CA ALA A 364 -12.90 -18.15 -2.89
C ALA A 364 -12.08 -17.61 -4.06
N THR A 365 -12.00 -18.42 -5.13
CA THR A 365 -11.37 -17.97 -6.38
C THR A 365 -12.29 -17.04 -7.15
N VAL A 366 -11.71 -15.99 -7.74
CA VAL A 366 -12.41 -15.08 -8.64
C VAL A 366 -11.90 -15.30 -10.06
N ASP A 367 -12.79 -15.76 -10.93
CA ASP A 367 -12.54 -15.99 -12.34
C ASP A 367 -13.00 -14.80 -13.20
N THR A 368 -12.41 -14.68 -14.40
CA THR A 368 -12.84 -13.68 -15.39
C THR A 368 -13.61 -14.34 -16.53
N VAL A 369 -14.60 -13.61 -17.04
CA VAL A 369 -15.49 -14.06 -18.12
C VAL A 369 -15.30 -13.15 -19.33
N LYS A 370 -15.34 -13.68 -20.55
CA LYS A 370 -15.25 -12.82 -21.75
C LYS A 370 -16.50 -11.93 -21.85
N THR A 371 -16.29 -10.64 -22.05
CA THR A 371 -17.37 -9.64 -22.20
C THR A 371 -17.39 -9.09 -23.62
N LYS A 372 -18.54 -8.54 -24.03
CA LYS A 372 -18.68 -7.89 -25.34
C LYS A 372 -17.94 -6.55 -25.40
N THR A 373 -17.92 -5.82 -24.28
CA THR A 373 -17.16 -4.59 -24.13
C THR A 373 -15.72 -4.89 -23.75
N ALA A 374 -14.81 -4.00 -24.17
CA ALA A 374 -13.39 -4.07 -23.83
C ALA A 374 -13.19 -3.62 -22.37
N ILE A 375 -13.30 -4.59 -21.45
CA ILE A 375 -13.04 -4.39 -20.02
C ILE A 375 -11.62 -4.85 -19.73
N SER A 376 -10.79 -3.93 -19.21
CA SER A 376 -9.47 -4.25 -18.66
C SER A 376 -9.65 -5.06 -17.39
N LYS A 377 -8.87 -6.14 -17.24
CA LYS A 377 -8.95 -7.05 -16.09
C LYS A 377 -7.56 -7.27 -15.54
N VAL A 378 -7.31 -6.76 -14.34
CA VAL A 378 -6.02 -6.85 -13.68
C VAL A 378 -6.20 -7.66 -12.40
N PRO A 379 -5.53 -8.82 -12.25
CA PRO A 379 -5.56 -9.54 -11.00
C PRO A 379 -4.81 -8.74 -9.92
N LEU A 380 -5.38 -8.66 -8.72
CA LEU A 380 -4.81 -7.90 -7.61
C LEU A 380 -4.17 -8.82 -6.58
N LEU A 381 -4.90 -9.84 -6.11
CA LEU A 381 -4.45 -10.72 -5.05
C LEU A 381 -4.32 -12.16 -5.55
N THR A 382 -3.23 -12.81 -5.15
CA THR A 382 -2.99 -14.23 -5.40
C THR A 382 -2.55 -14.98 -4.16
N SER A 383 -2.97 -16.24 -4.07
CA SER A 383 -2.44 -17.21 -3.12
C SER A 383 -1.00 -17.61 -3.46
N SER A 384 -0.38 -18.44 -2.61
CA SER A 384 0.93 -19.05 -2.88
C SER A 384 0.85 -20.09 -4.02
N ALA A 385 2.01 -20.67 -4.39
CA ALA A 385 2.05 -21.76 -5.34
C ALA A 385 1.51 -23.09 -4.78
N TYR A 386 1.40 -23.23 -3.45
CA TYR A 386 1.05 -24.47 -2.76
C TYR A 386 -0.39 -24.42 -2.27
N THR A 387 -1.34 -24.45 -3.21
CA THR A 387 -2.76 -24.39 -2.88
C THR A 387 -3.53 -25.65 -3.22
N ARG A 388 -4.65 -25.81 -2.53
CA ARG A 388 -5.65 -26.84 -2.78
C ARG A 388 -7.03 -26.20 -2.85
N LEU A 389 -7.82 -26.60 -3.84
CA LEU A 389 -9.21 -26.17 -3.97
C LEU A 389 -10.15 -27.22 -3.37
N GLN A 390 -11.18 -26.77 -2.67
CA GLN A 390 -12.29 -27.62 -2.22
C GLN A 390 -13.61 -27.02 -2.67
N TYR A 391 -14.48 -27.86 -3.24
CA TYR A 391 -15.78 -27.44 -3.77
C TYR A 391 -16.90 -27.96 -2.86
N SER A 392 -18.00 -27.20 -2.80
CA SER A 392 -19.22 -27.64 -2.11
C SER A 392 -19.85 -28.87 -2.82
N PRO A 393 -20.39 -29.86 -2.08
CA PRO A 393 -20.42 -29.97 -0.61
C PRO A 393 -19.09 -30.51 -0.06
N VAL A 394 -18.62 -29.93 1.05
CA VAL A 394 -17.42 -30.38 1.78
C VAL A 394 -17.65 -30.32 3.28
N ILE A 395 -17.08 -31.26 4.03
CA ILE A 395 -17.11 -31.26 5.50
C ILE A 395 -15.85 -30.55 6.01
N LEU A 396 -16.04 -29.52 6.82
CA LEU A 396 -14.98 -28.80 7.51
C LEU A 396 -14.91 -29.23 8.97
N ASP A 397 -13.70 -29.58 9.41
CA ASP A 397 -13.40 -29.92 10.79
C ASP A 397 -11.93 -29.64 11.12
N PHE A 398 -11.59 -29.66 12.41
CA PHE A 398 -10.22 -29.46 12.87
C PHE A 398 -9.33 -30.70 12.77
N SER A 399 -9.84 -31.85 12.32
CA SER A 399 -9.05 -33.08 12.16
C SER A 399 -8.01 -32.93 11.05
N ILE A 400 -8.20 -31.99 10.11
CA ILE A 400 -7.19 -31.61 9.10
C ILE A 400 -5.86 -31.17 9.73
N LEU A 401 -5.88 -30.67 10.97
CA LEU A 401 -4.69 -30.25 11.73
C LEU A 401 -4.05 -31.37 12.56
N SER A 402 -4.67 -32.55 12.62
CA SER A 402 -4.18 -33.68 13.42
C SER A 402 -2.97 -34.38 12.81
N LYS A 403 -2.75 -34.19 11.51
CA LYS A 403 -1.66 -34.78 10.73
C LYS A 403 -0.96 -33.67 9.93
N ALA A 404 0.30 -33.89 9.58
CA ALA A 404 0.99 -33.02 8.64
C ALA A 404 0.22 -32.98 7.30
N PRO A 405 0.21 -31.83 6.60
CA PRO A 405 -0.48 -31.70 5.34
C PRO A 405 0.16 -32.62 4.30
N ASP A 406 -0.68 -33.22 3.48
CA ASP A 406 -0.24 -33.99 2.32
C ASP A 406 0.09 -33.00 1.19
N GLU A 407 1.35 -32.58 1.11
CA GLU A 407 1.84 -31.56 0.18
C GLU A 407 1.48 -31.88 -1.29
N ALA A 408 1.36 -33.16 -1.65
CA ALA A 408 0.97 -33.58 -2.99
C ALA A 408 -0.46 -33.14 -3.37
N LYS A 409 -1.32 -32.85 -2.39
CA LYS A 409 -2.68 -32.33 -2.60
C LYS A 409 -2.73 -30.81 -2.77
N PHE A 410 -1.63 -30.10 -2.50
CA PHE A 410 -1.52 -28.65 -2.65
C PHE A 410 -0.86 -28.31 -3.99
N ASN A 411 -1.45 -28.81 -5.07
CA ASN A 411 -0.93 -28.76 -6.44
C ASN A 411 -1.75 -27.90 -7.41
N ALA A 412 -2.69 -27.10 -6.91
CA ALA A 412 -3.56 -26.27 -7.76
C ALA A 412 -2.87 -24.99 -8.28
N GLY A 413 -1.66 -24.66 -7.77
CA GLY A 413 -0.91 -23.47 -8.16
C GLY A 413 -1.52 -22.15 -7.62
N PRO A 414 -0.96 -20.99 -8.00
CA PRO A 414 -1.48 -19.70 -7.54
C PRO A 414 -2.92 -19.44 -8.01
N GLN A 415 -3.80 -19.17 -7.06
CA GLN A 415 -5.20 -18.83 -7.27
C GLN A 415 -5.40 -17.32 -7.21
N LYS A 416 -6.24 -16.78 -8.09
CA LYS A 416 -6.62 -15.37 -8.08
C LYS A 416 -7.79 -15.15 -7.13
N LEU A 417 -7.59 -14.27 -6.15
CA LEU A 417 -8.54 -14.01 -5.06
C LEU A 417 -9.19 -12.62 -5.18
N ALA A 418 -8.60 -11.71 -5.97
CA ALA A 418 -9.17 -10.40 -6.26
C ALA A 418 -8.83 -9.89 -7.67
N TRP A 419 -9.71 -9.08 -8.22
CA TRP A 419 -9.56 -8.45 -9.54
C TRP A 419 -10.01 -6.99 -9.54
N LEU A 420 -9.30 -6.17 -10.32
CA LEU A 420 -9.72 -4.86 -10.78
C LEU A 420 -10.28 -4.99 -12.21
N LEU A 421 -11.47 -4.45 -12.43
CA LEU A 421 -12.14 -4.35 -13.72
C LEU A 421 -12.33 -2.87 -14.08
N GLU A 422 -11.88 -2.46 -15.26
CA GLU A 422 -12.00 -1.07 -15.72
C GLU A 422 -12.51 -1.01 -17.16
N GLY A 423 -13.41 -0.07 -17.41
CA GLY A 423 -13.91 0.20 -18.76
C GLY A 423 -15.41 0.44 -18.81
N PRO A 424 -15.98 0.50 -20.02
CA PRO A 424 -17.43 0.60 -20.19
C PRO A 424 -18.09 -0.75 -19.92
N PHE A 425 -19.03 -0.76 -18.97
CA PHE A 425 -19.82 -1.95 -18.65
C PHE A 425 -21.15 -1.94 -19.41
N THR A 426 -21.75 -3.12 -19.57
CA THR A 426 -23.09 -3.25 -20.14
C THR A 426 -24.07 -3.59 -19.02
N SER A 427 -25.19 -2.87 -18.96
CA SER A 427 -26.21 -3.10 -17.95
C SER A 427 -26.73 -4.55 -17.97
N LEU A 428 -26.98 -5.11 -16.78
CA LEU A 428 -27.69 -6.37 -16.60
C LEU A 428 -29.14 -6.27 -17.09
N PHE A 429 -29.73 -5.09 -16.99
CA PHE A 429 -31.12 -4.81 -17.34
C PHE A 429 -31.30 -4.40 -18.81
N LYS A 430 -30.24 -4.43 -19.61
CA LYS A 430 -30.34 -4.22 -21.07
C LYS A 430 -31.37 -5.20 -21.65
N ASN A 431 -32.36 -4.66 -22.35
CA ASN A 431 -33.53 -5.38 -22.90
C ASN A 431 -34.52 -5.97 -21.87
N ARG A 432 -34.42 -5.60 -20.58
CA ARG A 432 -35.35 -6.00 -19.51
C ARG A 432 -36.21 -4.85 -18.99
N VAL A 433 -35.91 -3.60 -19.38
CA VAL A 433 -36.64 -2.40 -18.95
C VAL A 433 -37.95 -2.26 -19.73
N THR A 434 -39.07 -2.16 -19.01
CA THR A 434 -40.41 -1.97 -19.60
C THR A 434 -40.71 -0.49 -19.88
N THR A 435 -41.67 -0.22 -20.77
CA THR A 435 -42.13 1.16 -21.08
C THR A 435 -42.63 1.90 -19.83
N GLN A 436 -43.26 1.19 -18.89
CA GLN A 436 -43.70 1.75 -17.62
C GLN A 436 -42.53 2.14 -16.72
N MET A 437 -41.49 1.30 -16.64
CA MET A 437 -40.27 1.62 -15.89
C MET A 437 -39.56 2.84 -16.46
N GLN A 438 -39.48 2.95 -17.79
CA GLN A 438 -38.92 4.15 -18.43
C GLN A 438 -39.73 5.41 -18.16
N ALA A 439 -41.07 5.33 -18.15
CA ALA A 439 -41.93 6.46 -17.80
C ALA A 439 -41.70 6.91 -16.35
N GLY A 440 -41.66 5.96 -15.41
CA GLY A 440 -41.38 6.25 -14.00
C GLY A 440 -40.00 6.87 -13.77
N LEU A 441 -38.96 6.40 -14.47
CA LEU A 441 -37.62 7.00 -14.39
C LEU A 441 -37.62 8.45 -14.89
N LYS A 442 -38.34 8.73 -15.99
CA LYS A 442 -38.47 10.09 -16.54
C LYS A 442 -39.18 11.04 -15.57
N GLU A 443 -40.23 10.57 -14.88
CA GLU A 443 -40.90 11.36 -13.83
C GLU A 443 -39.96 11.68 -12.67
N LEU A 444 -39.02 10.78 -12.36
CA LEU A 444 -37.96 10.96 -11.36
C LEU A 444 -36.77 11.79 -11.89
N GLY A 445 -36.83 12.31 -13.12
CA GLY A 445 -35.75 13.09 -13.72
C GLY A 445 -34.52 12.27 -14.14
N THR A 446 -34.67 10.94 -14.27
CA THR A 446 -33.57 10.02 -14.59
C THR A 446 -33.85 9.25 -15.87
N THR A 447 -32.80 8.72 -16.51
CA THR A 447 -32.94 7.87 -17.69
C THR A 447 -32.15 6.57 -17.50
N PHE A 448 -32.67 5.51 -18.09
CA PHE A 448 -32.00 4.22 -18.07
C PHE A 448 -30.81 4.22 -19.04
N LEU A 449 -29.66 3.73 -18.56
CA LEU A 449 -28.45 3.55 -19.34
C LEU A 449 -28.23 2.06 -19.61
N ASP A 450 -28.15 1.68 -20.88
CA ASP A 450 -27.92 0.30 -21.31
C ASP A 450 -26.42 -0.04 -21.44
N GLU A 451 -25.60 0.97 -21.74
CA GLU A 451 -24.14 0.94 -21.75
C GLU A 451 -23.59 2.10 -20.92
N GLY A 452 -22.59 1.78 -20.11
CA GLY A 452 -22.05 2.70 -19.11
C GLY A 452 -20.87 3.51 -19.59
N ALA A 453 -20.69 4.69 -18.98
CA ALA A 453 -19.41 5.38 -18.98
C ALA A 453 -18.31 4.50 -18.36
N PRO A 454 -17.02 4.80 -18.61
CA PRO A 454 -15.92 4.09 -17.97
C PRO A 454 -16.07 4.11 -16.44
N ALA A 455 -16.25 2.93 -15.86
CA ALA A 455 -16.32 2.72 -14.42
C ALA A 455 -15.16 1.83 -13.97
N LYS A 456 -15.00 1.72 -12.65
CA LYS A 456 -13.99 0.86 -12.03
C LYS A 456 -14.64 -0.01 -10.96
N ILE A 457 -14.40 -1.31 -11.02
CA ILE A 457 -14.96 -2.28 -10.09
C ILE A 457 -13.84 -3.13 -9.52
N ILE A 458 -13.81 -3.30 -8.21
CA ILE A 458 -12.91 -4.24 -7.53
C ILE A 458 -13.76 -5.35 -6.92
N ILE A 459 -13.34 -6.59 -7.11
CA ILE A 459 -13.99 -7.76 -6.53
C ILE A 459 -12.95 -8.55 -5.74
N VAL A 460 -13.28 -8.87 -4.49
CA VAL A 460 -12.51 -9.76 -3.62
C VAL A 460 -13.39 -10.94 -3.26
N GLY A 461 -12.88 -12.15 -3.45
CA GLY A 461 -13.57 -13.40 -3.12
C GLY A 461 -13.60 -13.72 -1.62
N ASP A 462 -13.50 -12.69 -0.78
CA ASP A 462 -13.58 -12.75 0.67
C ASP A 462 -14.08 -11.40 1.21
N GLY A 463 -15.21 -11.45 1.91
CA GLY A 463 -15.86 -10.38 2.64
C GLY A 463 -15.22 -10.07 3.99
N ASP A 464 -14.55 -11.04 4.61
CA ASP A 464 -13.87 -10.89 5.90
C ASP A 464 -12.63 -10.01 5.82
N VAL A 465 -12.10 -9.74 4.62
CA VAL A 465 -10.99 -8.80 4.40
C VAL A 465 -11.25 -7.42 5.00
N ALA A 466 -12.52 -7.01 5.10
CA ALA A 466 -12.96 -5.73 5.70
C ALA A 466 -13.52 -5.85 7.12
N ARG A 467 -13.55 -7.06 7.71
CA ARG A 467 -14.08 -7.29 9.05
C ARG A 467 -12.99 -7.14 10.10
N ASN A 468 -13.11 -6.14 10.96
CA ASN A 468 -12.25 -6.01 12.14
C ASN A 468 -12.65 -6.98 13.25
N ALA A 469 -11.66 -7.45 14.02
CA ALA A 469 -11.91 -8.22 15.22
C ALA A 469 -12.49 -7.32 16.33
N ILE A 470 -13.36 -7.89 17.17
CA ILE A 470 -13.95 -7.22 18.32
C ILE A 470 -13.58 -8.04 19.55
N ASN A 471 -13.11 -7.37 20.59
CA ASN A 471 -12.83 -8.04 21.85
C ASN A 471 -14.15 -8.38 22.56
N PRO A 472 -14.46 -9.67 22.78
CA PRO A 472 -15.75 -10.07 23.36
C PRO A 472 -15.93 -9.63 24.82
N LEU A 473 -14.85 -9.33 25.55
CA LEU A 473 -14.91 -8.97 26.97
C LEU A 473 -15.32 -7.51 27.20
N ASN A 474 -14.90 -6.59 26.34
CA ASN A 474 -15.08 -5.15 26.53
C ASN A 474 -15.66 -4.43 25.30
N GLY A 475 -15.96 -5.15 24.22
CA GLY A 475 -16.47 -4.58 22.97
C GLY A 475 -15.46 -3.75 22.17
N GLN A 476 -14.19 -3.73 22.57
CA GLN A 476 -13.18 -2.89 21.93
C GLN A 476 -12.88 -3.38 20.50
N VAL A 477 -13.00 -2.47 19.54
CA VAL A 477 -12.63 -2.68 18.14
C VAL A 477 -11.11 -2.80 18.03
N ARG A 478 -10.63 -3.82 17.32
CA ARG A 478 -9.22 -4.00 16.97
C ARG A 478 -8.92 -3.41 15.59
N PRO A 479 -7.64 -3.07 15.31
CA PRO A 479 -7.25 -2.70 13.95
C PRO A 479 -7.66 -3.77 12.93
N LEU A 480 -8.09 -3.35 11.75
CA LEU A 480 -8.35 -4.26 10.63
C LEU A 480 -7.06 -5.03 10.27
N GLY A 481 -7.19 -6.34 9.99
CA GLY A 481 -6.04 -7.21 9.74
C GLY A 481 -5.30 -7.68 11.00
N TYR A 482 -5.71 -7.28 12.21
CA TYR A 482 -5.05 -7.72 13.45
C TYR A 482 -5.38 -9.17 13.81
N ASN A 483 -4.36 -10.03 13.80
CA ASN A 483 -4.40 -11.38 14.34
C ASN A 483 -3.88 -11.42 15.78
N ARG A 484 -4.81 -11.61 16.71
CA ARG A 484 -4.54 -11.65 18.17
C ARG A 484 -3.64 -12.79 18.63
N TYR A 485 -3.49 -13.85 17.84
CA TYR A 485 -2.79 -15.07 18.25
C TYR A 485 -1.29 -14.98 18.01
N VAL A 486 -0.91 -14.30 16.94
CA VAL A 486 0.48 -14.00 16.59
C VAL A 486 0.85 -12.55 16.91
N ASN A 487 -0.09 -11.77 17.47
CA ASN A 487 0.06 -10.35 17.79
C ASN A 487 0.60 -9.53 16.61
N TYR A 488 0.01 -9.75 15.45
CA TYR A 488 0.49 -9.20 14.19
C TYR A 488 -0.66 -8.61 13.39
N THR A 489 -0.43 -7.48 12.69
CA THR A 489 -1.43 -6.81 11.85
C THR A 489 -1.02 -6.94 10.39
N PHE A 490 -1.87 -7.57 9.60
CA PHE A 490 -1.73 -7.72 8.14
C PHE A 490 -2.19 -6.45 7.40
N ASP A 491 -1.78 -6.31 6.14
CA ASP A 491 -2.00 -5.11 5.32
C ASP A 491 -3.43 -5.04 4.73
N ASN A 492 -4.41 -5.66 5.38
CA ASN A 492 -5.82 -5.60 4.97
C ASN A 492 -6.35 -4.17 4.92
N MET A 493 -5.95 -3.33 5.88
CA MET A 493 -6.30 -1.90 5.90
C MET A 493 -5.71 -1.17 4.69
N ASP A 494 -4.42 -1.33 4.46
CA ASP A 494 -3.70 -0.65 3.38
C ASP A 494 -4.18 -1.12 2.01
N PHE A 495 -4.49 -2.41 1.86
CA PHE A 495 -5.10 -2.95 0.64
C PHE A 495 -6.43 -2.24 0.30
N LEU A 496 -7.36 -2.16 1.25
CA LEU A 496 -8.67 -1.55 1.01
C LEU A 496 -8.56 -0.03 0.81
N THR A 497 -7.69 0.64 1.57
CA THR A 497 -7.41 2.07 1.38
C THR A 497 -6.80 2.33 0.01
N ASN A 498 -5.83 1.52 -0.43
CA ASN A 498 -5.22 1.62 -1.76
C ASN A 498 -6.23 1.35 -2.88
N CYS A 499 -7.14 0.40 -2.70
CA CYS A 499 -8.26 0.16 -3.61
C CYS A 499 -9.08 1.44 -3.79
N LEU A 500 -9.52 2.05 -2.68
CA LEU A 500 -10.33 3.27 -2.72
C LEU A 500 -9.56 4.46 -3.30
N GLU A 501 -8.30 4.64 -2.93
CA GLU A 501 -7.45 5.70 -3.50
C GLU A 501 -7.31 5.54 -5.01
N TYR A 502 -7.08 4.33 -5.52
CA TYR A 502 -7.01 4.08 -6.97
C TYR A 502 -8.34 4.32 -7.70
N LEU A 503 -9.46 3.96 -7.06
CA LEU A 503 -10.80 4.17 -7.62
C LEU A 503 -11.16 5.65 -7.69
N LEU A 504 -10.67 6.45 -6.73
CA LEU A 504 -10.98 7.87 -6.59
C LEU A 504 -9.94 8.79 -7.26
N ASP A 505 -8.76 8.28 -7.60
CA ASP A 505 -7.69 9.07 -8.21
C ASP A 505 -8.09 9.56 -9.62
N ARG A 506 -8.31 10.87 -9.72
CA ARG A 506 -8.60 11.56 -10.98
C ARG A 506 -7.35 12.13 -11.65
N LYS A 507 -6.28 12.36 -10.88
CA LYS A 507 -5.07 13.07 -11.35
C LYS A 507 -3.96 12.11 -11.77
N GLY A 508 -4.13 10.80 -11.56
CA GLY A 508 -3.09 9.80 -11.85
C GLY A 508 -1.91 9.90 -10.89
N LEU A 509 -2.12 10.45 -9.69
CA LEU A 509 -1.10 10.52 -8.65
C LEU A 509 -0.63 9.12 -8.26
N ILE A 510 -1.52 8.13 -8.29
CA ILE A 510 -1.22 6.76 -7.89
C ILE A 510 -0.22 6.07 -8.82
N ASP A 511 -0.06 6.55 -10.06
CA ASP A 511 0.95 6.04 -11.00
C ASP A 511 2.38 6.27 -10.50
N SER A 512 2.60 7.26 -9.64
CA SER A 512 3.91 7.49 -9.00
C SER A 512 4.35 6.30 -8.14
N ARG A 513 3.40 5.52 -7.58
CA ARG A 513 3.71 4.28 -6.86
C ARG A 513 4.33 3.21 -7.75
N ALA A 514 4.01 3.19 -9.05
CA ALA A 514 4.49 2.16 -9.98
C ALA A 514 5.99 2.28 -10.28
N LYS A 515 6.66 3.39 -9.93
CA LYS A 515 8.11 3.54 -10.12
C LYS A 515 8.87 2.50 -9.29
N ASN A 516 9.51 1.53 -9.93
CA ASN A 516 10.31 0.53 -9.25
C ASN A 516 11.61 1.16 -8.77
N VAL A 517 11.97 0.95 -7.50
CA VAL A 517 13.24 1.34 -6.90
C VAL A 517 13.99 0.04 -6.64
N LYS A 518 14.77 -0.46 -7.60
CA LYS A 518 15.47 -1.74 -7.47
C LYS A 518 16.32 -1.74 -6.20
N LEU A 519 16.02 -2.70 -5.33
CA LEU A 519 16.83 -3.06 -4.17
C LEU A 519 18.19 -3.58 -4.66
N ARG A 520 19.20 -2.72 -4.67
CA ARG A 520 20.59 -3.14 -4.83
C ARG A 520 21.15 -3.49 -3.46
N LEU A 521 20.67 -4.60 -2.90
CA LEU A 521 21.22 -5.12 -1.66
C LEU A 521 22.67 -5.54 -1.88
N LEU A 522 23.53 -5.18 -0.95
CA LEU A 522 24.88 -5.66 -0.97
C LEU A 522 24.87 -7.14 -0.54
N ASP A 523 25.45 -8.00 -1.37
CA ASP A 523 25.61 -9.42 -1.08
C ASP A 523 26.55 -9.60 0.12
N ARG A 524 25.96 -9.79 1.31
CA ARG A 524 26.71 -9.88 2.57
C ARG A 524 27.70 -11.04 2.59
N PRO A 525 27.35 -12.26 2.11
CA PRO A 525 28.33 -13.33 1.92
C PRO A 525 29.52 -12.92 1.04
N LYS A 526 29.27 -12.28 -0.10
CA LYS A 526 30.33 -11.83 -1.02
C LYS A 526 31.19 -10.71 -0.41
N ILE A 527 30.60 -9.76 0.31
CA ILE A 527 31.35 -8.73 1.03
C ILE A 527 32.27 -9.37 2.06
N GLN A 528 31.78 -10.32 2.86
CA GLN A 528 32.61 -10.97 3.86
C GLN A 528 33.77 -11.73 3.23
N ALA A 529 33.54 -12.43 2.11
CA ALA A 529 34.57 -13.15 1.37
C ALA A 529 35.60 -12.22 0.70
N GLU A 530 35.16 -11.10 0.12
CA GLU A 530 36.03 -10.18 -0.64
C GLU A 530 36.54 -8.97 0.17
N LYS A 531 36.17 -8.86 1.46
CA LYS A 531 36.50 -7.70 2.32
C LYS A 531 37.98 -7.32 2.24
N THR A 532 38.86 -8.31 2.44
CA THR A 532 40.32 -8.10 2.44
C THR A 532 40.83 -7.65 1.07
N LYS A 533 40.27 -8.19 -0.01
CA LYS A 533 40.62 -7.79 -1.38
C LYS A 533 40.30 -6.32 -1.63
N TRP A 534 39.09 -5.88 -1.28
CA TRP A 534 38.67 -4.49 -1.45
C TRP A 534 39.42 -3.52 -0.53
N GLN A 535 39.75 -3.93 0.69
CA GLN A 535 40.60 -3.14 1.58
C GLN A 535 42.01 -2.93 1.01
N ILE A 536 42.64 -3.99 0.49
CA ILE A 536 43.96 -3.91 -0.14
C ILE A 536 43.92 -2.99 -1.37
N ILE A 537 42.91 -3.13 -2.23
CA ILE A 537 42.76 -2.26 -3.41
C ILE A 537 42.61 -0.79 -2.99
N ASN A 538 41.72 -0.50 -2.04
CA ASN A 538 41.46 0.88 -1.61
C ASN A 538 42.63 1.54 -0.87
N VAL A 539 43.56 0.74 -0.31
CA VAL A 539 44.79 1.27 0.31
C VAL A 539 45.93 1.37 -0.70
N LEU A 540 46.19 0.33 -1.48
CA LEU A 540 47.35 0.27 -2.37
C LEU A 540 47.16 1.10 -3.63
N VAL A 541 45.95 1.21 -4.19
CA VAL A 541 45.73 1.97 -5.43
C VAL A 541 45.99 3.47 -5.23
N PRO A 542 45.46 4.16 -4.20
CA PRO A 542 45.80 5.56 -3.95
C PRO A 542 47.29 5.75 -3.65
N LEU A 543 47.90 4.84 -2.89
CA LEU A 543 49.33 4.90 -2.56
C LEU A 543 50.19 4.76 -3.82
N PHE A 544 49.85 3.81 -4.69
CA PHE A 544 50.50 3.61 -5.99
C PHE A 544 50.33 4.83 -6.88
N LEU A 545 49.13 5.40 -6.98
CA LEU A 545 48.88 6.63 -7.74
C LEU A 545 49.73 7.79 -7.21
N LEU A 546 49.87 7.95 -5.89
CA LEU A 546 50.73 8.97 -5.27
C LEU A 546 52.21 8.79 -5.65
N ILE A 547 52.73 7.57 -5.50
CA ILE A 547 54.12 7.24 -5.83
C ILE A 547 54.38 7.43 -7.33
N PHE A 548 53.47 6.93 -8.17
CA PHE A 548 53.54 7.07 -9.62
C PHE A 548 53.51 8.55 -10.04
N SER A 549 52.61 9.34 -9.46
CA SER A 549 52.53 10.78 -9.69
C SER A 549 53.83 11.49 -9.29
N GLY A 550 54.41 11.12 -8.14
CA GLY A 550 55.70 11.63 -7.68
C GLY A 550 56.85 11.27 -8.62
N PHE A 551 56.86 10.04 -9.14
CA PHE A 551 57.88 9.57 -10.09
C PHE A 551 57.77 10.28 -11.44
N VAL A 552 56.56 10.40 -11.98
CA VAL A 552 56.29 11.16 -13.21
C VAL A 552 56.68 12.62 -13.04
N PHE A 553 56.32 13.25 -11.91
CA PHE A 553 56.70 14.62 -11.61
C PHE A 553 58.24 14.78 -11.56
N GLN A 554 58.94 13.86 -10.90
CA GLN A 554 60.40 13.90 -10.80
C GLN A 554 61.08 13.65 -12.15
N TYR A 555 60.56 12.74 -12.96
CA TYR A 555 61.05 12.48 -14.32
C TYR A 555 60.88 13.72 -15.23
N LEU A 556 59.69 14.33 -15.22
CA LEU A 556 59.41 15.55 -15.97
C LEU A 556 60.28 16.72 -15.48
N ARG A 557 60.49 16.84 -14.16
CA ARG A 557 61.38 17.84 -13.56
C ARG A 557 62.82 17.66 -14.03
N ARG A 558 63.36 16.43 -14.02
CA ARG A 558 64.72 16.14 -14.52
C ARG A 558 64.88 16.45 -16.00
N ARG A 559 63.86 16.18 -16.83
CA ARG A 559 63.89 16.53 -18.26
C ARG A 559 63.85 18.05 -18.53
N LYS A 560 63.19 18.82 -17.65
CA LYS A 560 62.95 20.26 -17.87
C LYS A 560 63.96 21.17 -17.17
N PHE A 561 64.60 20.69 -16.10
CA PHE A 561 65.54 21.46 -15.25
C PHE A 561 66.87 20.74 -14.98
N GLY A 562 67.11 19.57 -15.58
CA GLY A 562 68.43 18.93 -15.56
C GLY A 562 69.40 19.74 -16.41
N VAL A 563 70.41 20.32 -15.76
CA VAL A 563 71.54 20.98 -16.44
C VAL A 563 72.21 19.93 -17.34
N LYS A 564 72.25 20.20 -18.66
CA LYS A 564 73.20 19.52 -19.54
C LYS A 564 74.59 19.97 -19.11
N LEU A 565 75.32 19.09 -18.43
CA LEU A 565 76.78 19.19 -18.34
C LEU A 565 77.38 18.89 -19.71
#